data_AF-M3GT98-F1
#
_entry.id   AF-M3GT98-F1
#
_cell.length_a   1.000
_cell.length_b   1.000
_cell.length_c   1.000
_cell.angle_alpha   90.00
_cell.angle_beta   90.00
_cell.angle_gamma   90.00
#
_symmetry.space_group_name_H-M   'P 1'
#
loop_
_entity.id
_entity.type
_entity.pdbx_description
1 polymer ?
#
loop_
_entity_poly.entity_id
_entity_poly.type
_entity_poly.pdbx_seq_one_letter_code
_entity_poly.pdbx_strand_id
1 'polypeptide(L)' 'MGQFLKRCDWVTKDPLYTHYHDKEWGIPVHDDRMLFEFLILEGAQAGLSWITILKKGKIIGMLSTISIQ' A
#
# COMPACT_ATOMS: atom_id res chain seq x y z
N MET A 1 -9.16 -15.58 -24.76
CA MET A 1 -9.76 -14.24 -24.54
C MET A 1 -9.23 -13.72 -23.22
N GLY A 2 -8.53 -12.59 -23.21
CA GLY A 2 -8.01 -12.00 -21.96
C GLY A 2 -9.16 -11.39 -21.17
N GLN A 3 -9.34 -11.82 -19.92
CA GLN A 3 -10.37 -11.28 -19.04
C GLN A 3 -9.97 -9.86 -18.60
N PHE A 4 -10.76 -8.85 -18.96
CA PHE A 4 -10.58 -7.50 -18.44
C PHE A 4 -11.03 -7.50 -16.96
N LEU A 5 -10.06 -7.51 -16.05
CA LEU A 5 -10.32 -7.32 -14.63
C LEU A 5 -10.80 -5.88 -14.38
N LYS A 6 -12.07 -5.73 -14.00
CA LYS A 6 -12.63 -4.45 -13.56
C LYS A 6 -12.08 -4.15 -12.16
N ARG A 7 -11.34 -3.06 -12.02
CA ARG A 7 -10.79 -2.57 -10.74
C ARG A 7 -11.62 -1.41 -10.21
N CYS A 8 -11.38 -1.02 -8.96
CA CYS A 8 -11.98 0.18 -8.38
C CYS A 8 -11.59 1.44 -9.18
N ASP A 9 -12.49 2.42 -9.23
CA ASP A 9 -12.33 3.62 -10.08
C ASP A 9 -11.14 4.51 -9.68
N TRP A 10 -10.66 4.38 -8.44
CA TRP A 10 -9.50 5.12 -7.93
C TRP A 10 -8.15 4.53 -8.36
N VAL A 11 -8.13 3.32 -8.92
CA VAL A 11 -6.90 2.65 -9.35
C VAL A 11 -6.41 3.27 -10.66
N THR A 12 -5.20 3.82 -10.65
CA THR A 12 -4.58 4.37 -11.86
C THR A 12 -3.90 3.28 -12.68
N LYS A 13 -3.45 3.63 -13.91
CA LYS A 13 -2.69 2.72 -14.79
C LYS A 13 -1.27 2.44 -14.32
N ASP A 14 -0.82 3.06 -13.22
CA ASP A 14 0.51 2.81 -12.67
C ASP A 14 0.59 1.35 -12.19
N PRO A 15 1.55 0.55 -12.69
CA PRO A 15 1.66 -0.87 -12.33
C PRO A 15 1.83 -1.09 -10.83
N LEU A 16 2.49 -0.16 -10.12
CA LEU A 16 2.64 -0.23 -8.67
C LEU A 16 1.29 -0.10 -7.97
N TYR A 17 0.47 0.86 -8.43
CA TYR A 17 -0.85 1.09 -7.84
C TYR A 17 -1.79 -0.07 -8.13
N THR A 18 -1.68 -0.64 -9.33
CA THR A 18 -2.42 -1.83 -9.76
C THR A 18 -2.04 -3.04 -8.90
N HIS A 19 -0.74 -3.26 -8.68
CA HIS A 19 -0.24 -4.35 -7.84
C HIS A 19 -0.74 -4.21 -6.40
N TYR A 20 -0.56 -3.03 -5.81
CA TYR A 20 -1.03 -2.72 -4.46
C TYR A 20 -2.53 -2.97 -4.30
N HIS A 21 -3.36 -2.47 -5.23
CA HIS A 21 -4.80 -2.72 -5.21
C HIS A 21 -5.14 -4.22 -5.29
N ASP A 22 -4.51 -4.95 -6.20
CA ASP A 22 -4.87 -6.35 -6.47
C ASP A 22 -4.34 -7.33 -5.43
N LYS A 23 -3.29 -6.96 -4.68
CA LYS A 23 -2.52 -7.88 -3.84
C LYS A 23 -2.38 -7.47 -2.38
N GLU A 24 -2.74 -6.24 -2.03
CA GLU A 24 -2.50 -5.71 -0.68
C GLU A 24 -3.73 -4.98 -0.13
N TRP A 25 -4.39 -4.16 -0.95
CA TRP A 25 -5.53 -3.37 -0.52
C TRP A 25 -6.75 -4.25 -0.21
N GLY A 26 -7.33 -4.05 0.98
CA GLY A 26 -8.50 -4.79 1.45
C GLY A 26 -8.23 -6.22 1.92
N ILE A 27 -6.96 -6.66 1.95
CA ILE A 27 -6.59 -7.95 2.55
C ILE A 27 -6.45 -7.77 4.07
N PRO A 28 -7.11 -8.61 4.90
CA PRO A 28 -7.00 -8.51 6.35
C PRO A 28 -5.57 -8.71 6.85
N VAL A 29 -5.10 -7.79 7.69
CA VAL A 29 -3.82 -7.85 8.39
C VAL A 29 -4.08 -7.95 9.89
N HIS A 30 -3.40 -8.87 10.57
CA HIS A 30 -3.55 -9.13 12.01
C HIS A 30 -2.26 -8.88 12.80
N ASP A 31 -1.20 -8.41 12.13
CA ASP A 31 0.04 -8.02 12.79
C ASP A 31 -0.06 -6.55 13.26
N ASP A 32 0.04 -6.34 14.56
CA ASP A 32 -0.13 -5.00 15.17
C ASP A 32 0.90 -3.98 14.69
N ARG A 33 2.13 -4.41 14.38
CA ARG A 33 3.18 -3.51 13.88
C ARG A 33 2.85 -3.05 12.48
N MET A 34 2.42 -3.96 11.62
CA MET A 34 1.97 -3.63 10.28
C MET A 34 0.76 -2.69 10.30
N LEU A 35 -0.21 -2.94 11.18
CA LEU A 35 -1.36 -2.06 11.35
C LEU A 35 -0.94 -0.65 11.80
N PHE A 36 0.01 -0.54 12.73
CA PHE A 36 0.56 0.75 13.14
C PHE A 36 1.32 1.45 12.00
N GLU A 37 2.10 0.71 11.21
CA GLU A 37 2.79 1.25 10.02
C GLU A 37 1.79 1.85 9.03
N PHE A 38 0.70 1.13 8.72
CA PHE A 38 -0.37 1.66 7.87
C PHE A 38 -1.00 2.93 8.44
N LEU A 39 -1.29 2.96 9.75
CA LEU A 39 -1.85 4.15 10.39
C LEU A 39 -0.94 5.39 10.24
N ILE A 40 0.37 5.22 10.37
CA ILE A 40 1.34 6.30 10.19
C ILE A 40 1.40 6.75 8.72
N LEU A 41 1.35 5.82 7.77
CA LEU A 41 1.34 6.13 6.33
C LEU A 41 0.10 6.93 5.91
N GLU A 42 -1.07 6.60 6.47
CA GLU A 42 -2.31 7.37 6.27
C GLU A 42 -2.17 8.82 6.78
N GLY A 43 -1.56 9.01 7.96
CA GLY A 43 -1.27 10.36 8.48
C GLY A 43 -0.29 11.15 7.62
N ALA A 44 0.70 10.49 7.03
CA ALA A 44 1.69 11.09 6.14
C ALA A 44 1.10 11.51 4.77
N GLN A 45 -0.11 11.05 4.43
CA GLN A 45 -0.76 11.33 3.15
C GLN A 45 -1.38 12.74 3.06
N ALA A 46 -1.38 13.54 4.13
CA ALA A 46 -2.01 14.86 4.14
C ALA A 46 -1.52 15.76 2.99
N GLY A 47 -2.40 16.02 2.01
CA GLY A 47 -2.10 16.83 0.82
C GLY A 47 -1.31 16.12 -0.28
N LEU A 48 -1.07 14.81 -0.17
CA LEU A 48 -0.37 13.99 -1.15
C LEU A 48 -1.32 12.94 -1.76
N SER A 49 -0.93 12.42 -2.93
CA SER A 49 -1.60 11.25 -3.51
C SER A 49 -1.07 9.97 -2.86
N TRP A 50 -1.91 8.94 -2.74
CA TRP A 50 -1.49 7.64 -2.19
C TRP A 50 -0.32 7.03 -2.98
N ILE A 51 -0.31 7.16 -4.31
CA ILE A 51 0.83 6.71 -5.14
C ILE A 51 2.15 7.41 -4.78
N THR A 52 2.12 8.64 -4.25
CA THR A 52 3.31 9.31 -3.70
C THR A 52 3.83 8.60 -2.47
N ILE A 53 2.94 8.13 -1.60
CA ILE A 53 3.26 7.35 -0.40
C ILE A 53 3.83 5.99 -0.81
N LEU A 54 3.14 5.26 -1.72
CA LEU A 54 3.59 3.97 -2.25
C LEU A 54 4.99 4.04 -2.88
N LYS A 55 5.29 5.12 -3.62
CA LYS A 55 6.59 5.33 -4.28
C LYS A 55 7.71 5.72 -3.31
N LYS A 56 7.40 6.38 -2.20
CA LYS A 56 8.38 6.68 -1.13
C LYS A 56 8.77 5.44 -0.33
N GLY A 57 8.02 4.35 -0.51
CA GLY A 57 8.50 3.00 -0.31
C GLY A 57 8.11 2.41 1.02
N LYS A 58 8.05 1.08 0.98
CA LYS A 58 7.81 0.15 2.09
C LYS A 58 6.35 0.09 2.52
N ILE A 59 5.52 -0.52 1.68
CA ILE A 59 4.15 -0.85 2.10
C ILE A 59 4.16 -2.05 3.05
N ILE A 60 5.22 -2.87 3.06
CA ILE A 60 5.30 -4.01 3.96
C ILE A 60 6.78 -4.24 4.29
N GLY A 61 7.21 -3.88 5.51
CA GLY A 61 8.51 -4.29 6.05
C GLY A 61 9.42 -3.17 6.55
N MET A 62 8.94 -1.94 6.69
CA MET A 62 9.77 -0.89 7.29
C MET A 62 10.10 -1.21 8.76
N LEU A 63 9.13 -1.74 9.51
CA LEU A 63 9.35 -2.15 10.89
C LEU A 63 10.13 -3.46 11.04
N SER A 64 10.20 -4.34 10.03
CA SER A 64 11.11 -5.50 10.08
C SER A 64 12.58 -5.12 9.99
N THR A 65 12.90 -3.93 9.46
CA THR A 65 14.28 -3.40 9.38
C THR A 65 14.70 -2.54 10.56
N ILE A 66 13.79 -2.14 11.46
CA ILE A 66 14.11 -1.25 12.61
C ILE A 66 14.38 -2.06 13.90
N SER A 67 14.32 -3.40 13.86
CA SER A 67 14.57 -4.24 15.05
C SER A 67 15.96 -4.90 15.15
N ILE A 68 16.90 -4.72 14.22
CA ILE A 68 18.29 -5.16 14.41
C ILE A 68 19.25 -4.19 13.72
N GLN A 69 19.50 -3.05 14.35
CA GLN A 69 20.82 -2.44 14.56
C GLN A 69 20.73 -1.56 15.82
#